data_AF-A0A2V6F274-F1
#
_entry.id   AF-A0A2V6F274-F1
#
_cell.length_a   1.000
_cell.length_b   1.000
_cell.length_c   1.000
_cell.angle_alpha   90.00
_cell.angle_beta   90.00
_cell.angle_gamma   90.00
#
_symmetry.space_group_name_H-M   'P 1'
#
loop_
_entity.id
_entity.type
_entity.pdbx_description
1 polymer ?
#
loop_
_entity_poly.entity_id
_entity_poly.type
_entity_poly.pdbx_seq_one_letter_code
_entity_poly.pdbx_strand_id
1 'polypeptide(L)'
;MPRLSRSWWDWLFAIAAIAGASVLVLISLHNFPSEAQPPQNRPIQSHVAGYVSSNACRSCHSGNYTTWHASYHRTMTQVATPDSLPQNMDQLQLALNGTEYKVEHRGDAFFVHKRREGASYGDGQQIVLVTGSHTLQVPWLETGQGRTLEQFPFAYIVAERMWAPVSQTFLIPPDIKEYYSIGAWNGACMDCHVTQGQSRFVEGNRWDSRVAEFGIACEACHSEGAEHIALNRNPLRRFKIHLTTRSDPSITNPARLKAPDSALDCGQCHSVWAFNSMTDKIDFNRQGSGFRPGKHDLAQRFVVQPNTQDHREQKDFIRRTEPDFFGNRFWGDGMVRVTGRELNGVQASPCFRGGQFSCISCHEMHLYPAESAALKTWARNGQLKPGMESDQACLQCHTDMTTRLVAHTHHAADSSGSRCYNCHMPNTTFGLLHAMRSHQVSSPTAREGTDYGRPNACNLCHLDRTLSWTAEKLHQWYNQPVPSLSQDDQTIAAAVQWLVKGDAGQRALLAWGLGWEPAQKIAGGDWFYPYLIYSLTDPYAAVRFDAWKSLQTLPGFANFSFDFTAAEGVLSEVAARAYEKWLRDVRSPSATYRPETLLDSDGRLQKDIFQRLQSERDDKRIILSE
;
A
#
# COMPACT_ATOMS: atom_id res chain seq x y z
N MET A 1 16.86 -31.89 -75.12
CA MET A 1 16.52 -31.33 -73.79
C MET A 1 17.80 -31.26 -72.97
N PRO A 2 18.37 -30.07 -72.70
CA PRO A 2 19.56 -29.98 -71.86
C PRO A 2 19.15 -30.14 -70.39
N ARG A 3 19.80 -31.08 -69.69
CA ARG A 3 19.65 -31.27 -68.24
C ARG A 3 20.31 -30.09 -67.54
N LEU A 4 19.50 -29.19 -66.99
CA LEU A 4 19.95 -28.13 -66.07
C LEU A 4 20.66 -28.80 -64.88
N SER A 5 21.86 -28.29 -64.55
CA SER A 5 22.68 -28.85 -63.48
C SER A 5 22.02 -28.67 -62.12
N ARG A 6 22.29 -29.62 -61.22
CA ARG A 6 21.76 -29.66 -59.84
C ARG A 6 21.96 -28.35 -59.08
N SER A 7 23.03 -27.61 -59.37
CA SER A 7 23.34 -26.31 -58.75
C SER A 7 22.35 -25.19 -59.10
N TRP A 8 21.64 -25.28 -60.23
CA TRP A 8 20.66 -24.25 -60.61
C TRP A 8 19.39 -24.36 -59.78
N TRP A 9 18.99 -25.57 -59.42
CA TRP A 9 17.88 -25.82 -58.50
C TRP A 9 18.21 -25.38 -57.08
N ASP A 10 19.43 -25.63 -56.60
CA ASP A 10 19.87 -25.20 -55.27
C ASP A 10 19.87 -23.66 -55.13
N TRP A 11 20.27 -22.94 -56.19
CA TRP A 11 20.20 -21.48 -56.23
C TRP A 11 18.77 -20.94 -56.24
N LEU A 12 17.86 -21.59 -56.97
CA LEU A 12 16.44 -21.24 -56.97
C LEU A 12 15.79 -21.45 -55.60
N PHE A 13 16.11 -22.54 -54.91
CA PHE A 13 15.64 -22.80 -53.54
C PHE A 13 16.18 -21.77 -52.54
N ALA A 14 17.46 -21.39 -52.64
CA ALA A 14 18.05 -20.37 -51.79
C ALA A 14 17.38 -19.00 -51.98
N ILE A 15 17.12 -18.60 -53.24
CA ILE A 15 16.44 -17.33 -53.54
C ILE A 15 14.98 -17.37 -53.06
N ALA A 16 14.27 -18.47 -53.26
CA ALA A 16 12.90 -18.64 -52.78
C ALA A 16 12.81 -18.62 -51.24
N ALA A 17 13.78 -19.22 -50.54
CA ALA A 17 13.85 -19.20 -49.08
C ALA A 17 14.13 -17.80 -48.52
N ILE A 18 15.05 -17.05 -49.16
CA ILE A 18 15.34 -15.66 -48.79
C ILE A 18 14.12 -14.78 -49.04
N ALA A 19 13.47 -14.91 -50.21
CA ALA A 19 12.25 -14.16 -50.53
C ALA A 19 11.10 -14.49 -49.55
N GLY A 20 10.91 -15.76 -49.20
CA GLY A 20 9.93 -16.19 -48.21
C GLY A 20 10.22 -15.62 -46.81
N ALA A 21 11.49 -15.63 -46.37
CA ALA A 21 11.89 -15.02 -45.11
C ALA A 21 11.70 -13.49 -45.11
N SER A 22 12.02 -12.81 -46.21
CA SER A 22 11.79 -11.37 -46.35
C SER A 22 10.31 -11.00 -46.32
N VAL A 23 9.45 -11.80 -46.97
CA VAL A 23 7.99 -11.61 -46.94
C VAL A 23 7.43 -11.88 -45.53
N LEU A 24 7.90 -12.91 -44.83
CA LEU A 24 7.49 -13.18 -43.44
C LEU A 24 7.96 -12.08 -42.48
N VAL A 25 9.15 -11.52 -42.67
CA VAL A 25 9.64 -10.36 -41.91
C VAL A 25 8.82 -9.12 -42.22
N LEU A 26 8.47 -8.86 -43.48
CA LEU A 26 7.62 -7.73 -43.88
C LEU A 26 6.19 -7.86 -43.34
N ILE A 27 5.60 -9.06 -43.38
CA ILE A 27 4.29 -9.34 -42.77
C ILE A 27 4.37 -9.20 -41.24
N SER A 28 5.46 -9.67 -40.62
CA SER A 28 5.68 -9.48 -39.18
C SER A 28 5.86 -8.00 -38.81
N LEU A 29 6.46 -7.18 -39.69
CA LEU A 29 6.63 -5.74 -39.49
C LEU A 29 5.33 -4.95 -39.75
N HIS A 30 4.44 -5.44 -40.62
CA HIS A 30 3.13 -4.82 -40.89
C HIS A 30 2.01 -5.24 -39.92
N ASN A 31 2.13 -6.40 -39.28
CA ASN A 31 1.16 -6.91 -38.29
C ASN A 31 1.49 -6.52 -36.84
N PHE A 32 2.45 -5.63 -36.60
CA PHE A 32 2.46 -4.93 -35.33
C PHE A 32 1.25 -3.99 -35.35
N PRO A 33 0.26 -4.15 -34.45
CA PRO A 33 -0.73 -3.09 -34.26
C PRO A 33 0.09 -1.82 -34.07
N SER A 34 -0.18 -0.82 -34.91
CA SER A 34 0.38 0.51 -34.78
C SER A 34 0.15 0.93 -33.34
N GLU A 35 1.18 0.83 -32.49
CA GLU A 35 1.10 1.32 -31.11
C GLU A 35 0.58 2.74 -31.21
N ALA A 36 -0.63 2.97 -30.68
CA ALA A 36 -1.27 4.26 -30.73
C ALA A 36 -0.24 5.29 -30.27
N GLN A 37 0.07 6.27 -31.13
CA GLN A 37 1.06 7.30 -30.81
C GLN A 37 0.67 7.89 -29.45
N PRO A 38 1.54 7.80 -28.43
CA PRO A 38 1.17 8.23 -27.10
C PRO A 38 0.80 9.72 -27.14
N PRO A 39 -0.19 10.16 -26.35
CA PRO A 39 -0.60 11.55 -26.34
C PRO A 39 0.61 12.44 -26.04
N GLN A 40 0.76 13.52 -26.81
CA GLN A 40 1.95 14.38 -26.70
C GLN A 40 2.05 15.07 -25.33
N ASN A 41 0.92 15.15 -24.60
CA ASN A 41 0.74 15.88 -23.35
C ASN A 41 0.77 14.99 -22.09
N ARG A 42 1.32 13.77 -22.17
CA ARG A 42 1.54 12.92 -20.98
C ARG A 42 3.02 12.88 -20.57
N PRO A 43 3.33 12.55 -19.30
CA PRO A 43 4.67 12.14 -18.90
C PRO A 43 5.23 11.06 -19.83
N ILE A 44 6.52 11.17 -20.18
CA ILE A 44 7.15 10.24 -21.14
C ILE A 44 8.24 9.40 -20.48
N GLN A 45 8.44 8.23 -21.04
CA GLN A 45 9.70 7.51 -20.88
C GLN A 45 10.76 8.20 -21.75
N SER A 46 11.91 8.52 -21.16
CA SER A 46 13.02 9.18 -21.85
C SER A 46 14.34 8.49 -21.56
N HIS A 47 15.32 8.70 -22.43
CA HIS A 47 16.67 8.17 -22.20
C HIS A 47 17.33 8.91 -21.03
N VAL A 48 17.39 8.24 -19.87
CA VAL A 48 18.18 8.67 -18.71
C VAL A 48 19.54 7.99 -18.80
N ALA A 49 20.62 8.76 -18.65
CA ALA A 49 21.98 8.23 -18.79
C ALA A 49 22.22 7.05 -17.84
N GLY A 50 22.72 5.93 -18.37
CA GLY A 50 22.98 4.70 -17.63
C GLY A 50 21.79 3.73 -17.53
N TYR A 51 20.56 4.20 -17.73
CA TYR A 51 19.35 3.37 -17.66
C TYR A 51 19.02 2.77 -19.03
N VAL A 52 18.59 1.51 -19.04
CA VAL A 52 18.39 0.70 -20.26
C VAL A 52 17.03 0.04 -20.37
N SER A 53 16.17 0.20 -19.37
CA SER A 53 14.89 -0.48 -19.20
C SER A 53 14.99 -1.97 -18.85
N SER A 54 14.01 -2.46 -18.08
CA SER A 54 13.83 -3.87 -17.70
C SER A 54 13.81 -4.82 -18.91
N ASN A 55 13.38 -4.34 -20.08
CA ASN A 55 13.35 -5.15 -21.31
C ASN A 55 14.75 -5.58 -21.76
N ALA A 56 15.78 -4.77 -21.51
CA ALA A 56 17.17 -5.14 -21.83
C ALA A 56 17.66 -6.32 -20.97
N CYS A 57 17.11 -6.49 -19.76
CA CYS A 57 17.48 -7.55 -18.83
C CYS A 57 16.90 -8.92 -19.22
N ARG A 58 15.76 -8.96 -19.93
CA ARG A 58 14.98 -10.17 -20.21
C ARG A 58 15.76 -11.28 -20.90
N SER A 59 16.63 -10.92 -21.85
CA SER A 59 17.38 -11.90 -22.66
C SER A 59 18.41 -12.71 -21.85
N CYS A 60 18.99 -12.09 -20.81
CA CYS A 60 19.96 -12.74 -19.92
C CYS A 60 19.31 -13.27 -18.64
N HIS A 61 18.22 -12.66 -18.17
CA HIS A 61 17.58 -12.94 -16.88
C HIS A 61 16.08 -13.25 -17.02
N SER A 62 15.75 -14.24 -17.86
CA SER A 62 14.35 -14.60 -18.16
C SER A 62 13.53 -14.98 -16.92
N GLY A 63 14.12 -15.70 -15.97
CA GLY A 63 13.47 -16.08 -14.71
C GLY A 63 13.12 -14.86 -13.84
N ASN A 64 14.10 -13.98 -13.57
CA ASN A 64 13.89 -12.78 -12.76
C ASN A 64 12.89 -11.83 -13.43
N TYR A 65 12.96 -11.71 -14.77
CA TYR A 65 12.02 -10.92 -15.54
C TYR A 65 10.59 -11.47 -15.40
N THR A 66 10.43 -12.80 -15.47
CA THR A 66 9.11 -13.45 -15.33
C THR A 66 8.51 -13.18 -13.95
N THR A 67 9.29 -13.31 -12.87
CA THR A 67 8.80 -13.10 -11.50
C THR A 67 8.52 -11.62 -11.23
N TRP A 68 9.39 -10.71 -11.68
CA TRP A 68 9.16 -9.27 -11.60
C TRP A 68 7.90 -8.87 -12.37
N HIS A 69 7.69 -9.43 -13.57
CA HIS A 69 6.53 -9.12 -14.38
C HIS A 69 5.22 -9.59 -13.73
N ALA A 70 5.27 -10.65 -12.92
CA ALA A 70 4.12 -11.13 -12.14
C ALA A 70 3.87 -10.31 -10.86
N SER A 71 4.78 -9.44 -10.45
CA SER A 71 4.67 -8.67 -9.21
C SER A 71 4.01 -7.31 -9.40
N TYR A 72 3.56 -6.72 -8.30
CA TYR A 72 2.85 -5.44 -8.34
C TYR A 72 3.77 -4.23 -8.50
N HIS A 73 5.08 -4.37 -8.23
CA HIS A 73 6.08 -3.34 -8.48
C HIS A 73 6.06 -2.86 -9.94
N ARG A 74 6.02 -3.80 -10.90
CA ARG A 74 5.93 -3.48 -12.33
C ARG A 74 4.71 -2.63 -12.66
N THR A 75 3.58 -2.90 -12.02
CA THR A 75 2.28 -2.30 -12.37
C THR A 75 1.94 -1.04 -11.59
N MET A 76 2.85 -0.52 -10.75
CA MET A 76 2.54 0.58 -9.84
C MET A 76 2.09 1.87 -10.55
N THR A 77 2.72 2.23 -11.66
CA THR A 77 2.16 3.22 -12.59
C THR A 77 2.29 2.67 -14.00
N GLN A 78 1.21 2.71 -14.76
CA GLN A 78 1.16 2.20 -16.13
C GLN A 78 0.61 3.27 -17.08
N VAL A 79 1.02 3.18 -18.34
CA VAL A 79 0.34 3.90 -19.42
C VAL A 79 -1.06 3.34 -19.56
N ALA A 80 -2.05 4.21 -19.64
CA ALA A 80 -3.44 3.80 -19.75
C ALA A 80 -3.70 3.13 -21.11
N THR A 81 -4.08 1.86 -21.05
CA THR A 81 -4.56 1.02 -22.16
C THR A 81 -5.79 0.23 -21.69
N PRO A 82 -6.52 -0.44 -22.60
CA PRO A 82 -7.62 -1.33 -22.20
C PRO A 82 -7.19 -2.43 -21.22
N ASP A 83 -5.93 -2.89 -21.29
CA ASP A 83 -5.39 -3.94 -20.41
C ASP A 83 -4.95 -3.42 -19.03
N SER A 84 -4.60 -2.13 -18.91
CA SER A 84 -4.11 -1.56 -17.66
C SER A 84 -5.23 -0.96 -16.80
N LEU A 85 -6.34 -0.58 -17.42
CA LEU A 85 -7.47 0.07 -16.75
C LEU A 85 -8.48 -0.96 -16.22
N PRO A 86 -9.32 -0.58 -15.24
CA PRO A 86 -10.44 -1.42 -14.81
C PRO A 86 -11.34 -1.85 -15.98
N GLN A 87 -12.01 -3.00 -15.83
CA GLN A 87 -12.97 -3.46 -16.83
C GLN A 87 -14.19 -2.53 -16.91
N ASN A 88 -14.83 -2.47 -18.07
CA ASN A 88 -16.05 -1.67 -18.34
C ASN A 88 -15.89 -0.16 -18.09
N MET A 89 -14.68 0.37 -18.26
CA MET A 89 -14.41 1.82 -18.15
C MET A 89 -15.31 2.64 -19.06
N ASP A 90 -15.63 2.15 -20.26
CA ASP A 90 -16.50 2.77 -21.26
C ASP A 90 -17.97 2.89 -20.85
N GLN A 91 -18.39 2.16 -19.82
CA GLN A 91 -19.74 2.21 -19.26
C GLN A 91 -19.83 3.14 -18.05
N LEU A 92 -18.72 3.75 -17.65
CA LEU A 92 -18.64 4.52 -16.42
C LEU A 92 -19.41 5.83 -16.52
N GLN A 93 -20.42 5.98 -15.66
CA GLN A 93 -21.17 7.21 -15.41
C GLN A 93 -21.23 7.45 -13.90
N LEU A 94 -20.66 8.55 -13.45
CA LEU A 94 -20.53 8.88 -12.03
C LEU A 94 -20.88 10.34 -11.81
N ALA A 95 -21.27 10.69 -10.58
CA ALA A 95 -21.49 12.07 -10.18
C ALA A 95 -20.80 12.36 -8.85
N LEU A 96 -20.20 13.54 -8.74
CA LEU A 96 -19.58 14.04 -7.52
C LEU A 96 -19.77 15.56 -7.46
N ASN A 97 -20.26 16.06 -6.32
CA ASN A 97 -20.40 17.50 -6.05
C ASN A 97 -21.11 18.29 -7.17
N GLY A 98 -22.19 17.75 -7.74
CA GLY A 98 -22.96 18.39 -8.83
C GLY A 98 -22.28 18.38 -10.21
N THR A 99 -21.19 17.63 -10.35
CA THR A 99 -20.51 17.37 -11.63
C THR A 99 -20.74 15.92 -12.02
N GLU A 100 -21.19 15.70 -13.26
CA GLU A 100 -21.36 14.39 -13.85
C GLU A 100 -20.17 14.06 -14.76
N TYR A 101 -19.72 12.82 -14.69
CA TYR A 101 -18.60 12.26 -15.43
C TYR A 101 -19.10 11.10 -16.27
N LYS A 102 -18.70 11.06 -17.53
CA LYS A 102 -18.91 9.93 -18.44
C LYS A 102 -17.60 9.59 -19.10
N VAL A 103 -17.31 8.31 -19.25
CA VAL A 103 -16.16 7.84 -20.02
C VAL A 103 -16.60 7.38 -21.41
N GLU A 104 -15.81 7.74 -22.42
CA GLU A 104 -15.94 7.26 -23.79
C GLU A 104 -14.67 6.49 -24.18
N HIS A 105 -14.84 5.38 -24.88
CA HIS A 105 -13.74 4.59 -25.43
C HIS A 105 -13.62 4.81 -26.94
N ARG A 106 -12.42 5.20 -27.41
CA ARG A 106 -12.10 5.45 -28.82
C ARG A 106 -10.78 4.77 -29.19
N GLY A 107 -10.82 3.72 -30.00
CA GLY A 107 -9.61 2.95 -30.33
C GLY A 107 -9.05 2.28 -29.08
N ASP A 108 -7.81 2.61 -28.71
CA ASP A 108 -7.16 2.14 -27.46
C ASP A 108 -7.18 3.19 -26.33
N ALA A 109 -7.89 4.31 -26.51
CA ALA A 109 -7.89 5.44 -25.59
C ALA A 109 -9.24 5.66 -24.93
N PHE A 110 -9.22 6.15 -23.68
CA PHE A 110 -10.40 6.49 -22.90
C PHE A 110 -10.44 7.98 -22.63
N PHE A 111 -11.61 8.60 -22.78
CA PHE A 111 -11.83 10.04 -22.62
C PHE A 111 -12.90 10.30 -21.56
N VAL A 112 -12.57 11.12 -20.57
CA VAL A 112 -13.50 11.57 -19.53
C VAL A 112 -14.16 12.86 -19.98
N HIS A 113 -15.48 12.82 -20.11
CA HIS A 113 -16.33 13.96 -20.34
C HIS A 113 -16.93 14.41 -19.00
N LYS A 114 -16.86 15.71 -18.71
CA LYS A 114 -17.46 16.31 -17.52
C LYS A 114 -18.48 17.38 -17.87
N ARG A 115 -19.54 17.48 -17.07
CA ARG A 115 -20.51 18.58 -17.11
C ARG A 115 -21.00 18.92 -15.71
N ARG A 116 -21.48 20.15 -15.53
CA ARG A 116 -22.39 20.42 -14.42
C ARG A 116 -23.75 19.78 -14.69
N GLU A 117 -24.43 19.38 -13.64
CA GLU A 117 -25.80 18.86 -13.72
C GLU A 117 -26.69 19.79 -14.56
N GLY A 118 -27.43 19.21 -15.51
CA GLY A 118 -28.28 19.95 -16.46
C GLY A 118 -27.56 20.64 -17.62
N ALA A 119 -26.22 20.64 -17.67
CA ALA A 119 -25.46 21.22 -18.79
C ALA A 119 -25.17 20.19 -19.91
N SER A 120 -24.54 20.65 -20.99
CA SER A 120 -23.95 19.76 -22.01
C SER A 120 -22.56 19.30 -21.58
N TYR A 121 -22.16 18.10 -22.00
CA TYR A 121 -20.79 17.62 -21.80
C TYR A 121 -19.80 18.47 -22.58
N GLY A 122 -18.69 18.83 -21.93
CA GLY A 122 -17.54 19.43 -22.59
C GLY A 122 -16.71 18.41 -23.36
N ASP A 123 -15.62 18.90 -23.93
CA ASP A 123 -14.62 18.07 -24.60
C ASP A 123 -14.03 17.04 -23.63
N GLY A 124 -13.70 15.86 -24.17
CA GLY A 124 -13.18 14.75 -23.39
C GLY A 124 -11.69 14.92 -23.07
N GLN A 125 -11.31 14.73 -21.81
CA GLN A 125 -9.90 14.65 -21.39
C GLN A 125 -9.43 13.20 -21.44
N GLN A 126 -8.33 12.91 -22.13
CA GLN A 126 -7.83 11.53 -22.22
C GLN A 126 -7.30 11.05 -20.86
N ILE A 127 -7.64 9.81 -20.49
CA ILE A 127 -6.96 9.05 -19.43
C ILE A 127 -5.62 8.57 -19.99
N VAL A 128 -4.52 9.03 -19.42
CA VAL A 128 -3.18 8.79 -19.97
C VAL A 128 -2.31 7.90 -19.11
N LEU A 129 -2.54 7.86 -17.79
CA LEU A 129 -1.87 6.96 -16.85
C LEU A 129 -2.88 6.38 -15.85
N VAL A 130 -2.48 5.28 -15.21
CA VAL A 130 -3.12 4.74 -14.00
C VAL A 130 -2.06 4.44 -12.96
N THR A 131 -2.30 4.82 -11.71
CA THR A 131 -1.43 4.52 -10.56
C THR A 131 -2.16 3.62 -9.58
N GLY A 132 -1.43 2.67 -9.00
CA GLY A 132 -1.97 1.64 -8.14
C GLY A 132 -2.13 0.30 -8.86
N SER A 133 -2.16 -0.79 -8.09
CA SER A 133 -2.11 -2.16 -8.62
C SER A 133 -3.33 -2.97 -8.22
N HIS A 134 -3.29 -3.65 -7.07
CA HIS A 134 -4.22 -4.72 -6.70
C HIS A 134 -5.19 -4.37 -5.57
N THR A 135 -5.03 -3.19 -4.96
CA THR A 135 -5.90 -2.70 -3.89
C THR A 135 -6.77 -1.55 -4.39
N LEU A 136 -6.11 -0.49 -4.86
CA LEU A 136 -6.73 0.73 -5.35
C LEU A 136 -6.07 1.14 -6.67
N GLN A 137 -6.84 1.64 -7.62
CA GLN A 137 -6.33 2.19 -8.89
C GLN A 137 -6.90 3.58 -9.14
N VAL A 138 -6.03 4.54 -9.46
CA VAL A 138 -6.37 5.94 -9.69
C VAL A 138 -5.96 6.33 -11.12
N PRO A 139 -6.94 6.60 -12.01
CA PRO A 139 -6.67 7.13 -13.34
C PRO A 139 -6.22 8.60 -13.31
N TRP A 140 -5.39 8.98 -14.28
CA TRP A 140 -4.89 10.35 -14.46
C TRP A 140 -5.22 10.89 -15.84
N LEU A 141 -5.73 12.12 -15.86
CA LEU A 141 -6.18 12.82 -17.06
C LEU A 141 -5.10 13.77 -17.56
N GLU A 142 -4.99 13.92 -18.87
CA GLU A 142 -4.24 15.03 -19.44
C GLU A 142 -4.99 16.36 -19.26
N THR A 143 -4.21 17.43 -19.14
CA THR A 143 -4.73 18.81 -19.00
C THR A 143 -4.62 19.62 -20.29
N GLY A 144 -3.93 19.09 -21.30
CA GLY A 144 -3.51 19.86 -22.48
C GLY A 144 -2.42 20.91 -22.21
N GLN A 145 -1.90 20.98 -20.97
CA GLN A 145 -0.91 21.98 -20.54
C GLN A 145 0.45 21.32 -20.26
N GLY A 146 1.24 21.12 -21.31
CA GLY A 146 2.50 20.37 -21.21
C GLY A 146 2.23 18.92 -20.79
N ARG A 147 3.02 18.36 -19.87
CA ARG A 147 2.86 17.00 -19.35
C ARG A 147 2.21 16.95 -17.98
N THR A 148 1.37 17.93 -17.71
CA THR A 148 0.72 18.13 -16.41
C THR A 148 -0.53 17.27 -16.31
N LEU A 149 -0.67 16.53 -15.22
CA LEU A 149 -1.79 15.62 -15.00
C LEU A 149 -2.81 16.17 -14.00
N GLU A 150 -4.08 15.87 -14.25
CA GLU A 150 -5.19 16.06 -13.32
C GLU A 150 -5.63 14.68 -12.82
N GLN A 151 -5.96 14.58 -11.54
CA GLN A 151 -6.50 13.34 -10.98
C GLN A 151 -7.93 13.12 -11.50
N PHE A 152 -8.25 11.90 -11.93
CA PHE A 152 -9.65 11.50 -12.05
C PHE A 152 -10.25 11.38 -10.64
N PRO A 153 -11.38 12.03 -10.31
CA PRO A 153 -11.85 12.19 -8.93
C PRO A 153 -12.30 10.89 -8.25
N PHE A 154 -12.34 9.77 -8.97
CA PHE A 154 -12.70 8.47 -8.44
C PHE A 154 -11.53 7.50 -8.54
N ALA A 155 -11.40 6.66 -7.53
CA ALA A 155 -10.53 5.50 -7.51
C ALA A 155 -11.36 4.21 -7.63
N TYR A 156 -10.75 3.20 -8.22
CA TYR A 156 -11.33 1.86 -8.30
C TYR A 156 -10.78 0.97 -7.19
N ILE A 157 -11.65 0.53 -6.29
CA ILE A 157 -11.33 -0.44 -5.23
C ILE A 157 -11.44 -1.83 -5.84
N VAL A 158 -10.28 -2.48 -6.05
CA VAL A 158 -10.16 -3.68 -6.89
C VAL A 158 -10.90 -4.88 -6.29
N ALA A 159 -10.78 -5.09 -4.98
CA ALA A 159 -11.41 -6.23 -4.29
C ALA A 159 -12.94 -6.17 -4.35
N GLU A 160 -13.50 -4.97 -4.23
CA GLU A 160 -14.95 -4.72 -4.21
C GLU A 160 -15.53 -4.43 -5.61
N ARG A 161 -14.66 -4.29 -6.62
CA ARG A 161 -15.01 -3.93 -7.99
C ARG A 161 -15.87 -2.66 -8.07
N MET A 162 -15.55 -1.67 -7.24
CA MET A 162 -16.37 -0.47 -7.07
C MET A 162 -15.55 0.80 -7.31
N TRP A 163 -16.23 1.83 -7.82
CA TRP A 163 -15.69 3.18 -7.91
C TRP A 163 -16.14 3.99 -6.69
N ALA A 164 -15.22 4.71 -6.09
CA ALA A 164 -15.49 5.62 -4.99
C ALA A 164 -14.67 6.91 -5.14
N PRO A 165 -15.15 8.06 -4.63
CA PRO A 165 -14.37 9.30 -4.65
C PRO A 165 -13.01 9.09 -3.98
N VAL A 166 -11.92 9.61 -4.56
CA VAL A 166 -10.56 9.45 -4.00
C VAL A 166 -10.47 10.00 -2.57
N SER A 167 -11.19 11.08 -2.27
CA SER A 167 -11.30 11.65 -0.91
C SER A 167 -11.97 10.72 0.10
N GLN A 168 -12.57 9.62 -0.35
CA GLN A 168 -13.27 8.63 0.48
C GLN A 168 -12.62 7.24 0.45
N THR A 169 -11.52 7.05 -0.30
CA THR A 169 -10.75 5.80 -0.34
C THR A 169 -9.52 5.79 0.56
N PHE A 170 -9.35 6.84 1.35
CA PHE A 170 -8.32 6.99 2.38
C PHE A 170 -8.98 7.53 3.66
N LEU A 171 -8.25 7.52 4.77
CA LEU A 171 -8.73 8.18 5.99
C LEU A 171 -8.52 9.69 5.84
N ILE A 172 -9.51 10.37 5.28
CA ILE A 172 -9.47 11.82 5.01
C ILE A 172 -10.68 12.49 5.69
N PRO A 173 -10.52 13.66 6.33
CA PRO A 173 -11.61 14.42 6.92
C PRO A 173 -12.72 14.76 5.92
N PRO A 174 -14.00 14.71 6.32
CA PRO A 174 -15.15 14.89 5.42
C PRO A 174 -15.26 16.30 4.81
N ASP A 175 -14.59 17.30 5.38
CA ASP A 175 -14.54 18.66 4.83
C ASP A 175 -13.64 18.78 3.60
N ILE A 176 -12.73 17.82 3.38
CA ILE A 176 -11.83 17.80 2.22
C ILE A 176 -12.53 17.09 1.06
N LYS A 177 -13.07 17.88 0.13
CA LYS A 177 -13.77 17.37 -1.06
C LYS A 177 -12.82 16.91 -2.17
N GLU A 178 -11.72 17.63 -2.35
CA GLU A 178 -10.67 17.34 -3.32
C GLU A 178 -9.33 17.28 -2.57
N TYR A 179 -8.66 16.13 -2.65
CA TYR A 179 -7.42 15.90 -1.90
C TYR A 179 -6.17 16.18 -2.73
N TYR A 180 -6.15 15.73 -3.99
CA TYR A 180 -5.02 15.93 -4.89
C TYR A 180 -5.31 17.05 -5.89
N SER A 181 -4.33 17.94 -6.07
CA SER A 181 -4.38 19.05 -7.02
C SER A 181 -3.88 18.65 -8.41
N ILE A 182 -4.13 19.51 -9.40
CA ILE A 182 -3.48 19.41 -10.71
C ILE A 182 -1.95 19.44 -10.51
N GLY A 183 -1.27 18.45 -11.09
CA GLY A 183 0.16 18.25 -10.95
C GLY A 183 0.57 17.34 -9.79
N ALA A 184 -0.37 16.82 -8.97
CA ALA A 184 -0.05 15.96 -7.84
C ALA A 184 0.75 14.71 -8.25
N TRP A 185 0.39 14.06 -9.36
CA TRP A 185 1.17 12.94 -9.87
C TRP A 185 2.61 13.35 -10.19
N ASN A 186 2.76 14.50 -10.87
CA ASN A 186 4.05 15.02 -11.34
C ASN A 186 4.96 15.46 -10.19
N GLY A 187 4.40 16.00 -9.10
CA GLY A 187 5.15 16.61 -8.00
C GLY A 187 5.30 15.75 -6.76
N ALA A 188 4.59 14.62 -6.66
CA ALA A 188 4.61 13.76 -5.47
C ALA A 188 4.53 12.26 -5.79
N CYS A 189 3.54 11.81 -6.57
CA CYS A 189 3.35 10.36 -6.77
C CYS A 189 4.52 9.72 -7.55
N MET A 190 5.07 10.43 -8.53
CA MET A 190 6.16 9.90 -9.36
C MET A 190 7.47 9.73 -8.58
N ASP A 191 7.63 10.34 -7.40
CA ASP A 191 8.85 10.21 -6.60
C ASP A 191 9.07 8.76 -6.13
N CYS A 192 7.98 7.98 -6.04
CA CYS A 192 8.00 6.59 -5.58
C CYS A 192 7.35 5.60 -6.54
N HIS A 193 6.54 6.03 -7.52
CA HIS A 193 5.74 5.12 -8.36
C HIS A 193 6.27 4.91 -9.79
N VAL A 194 7.49 5.38 -10.07
CA VAL A 194 8.19 5.19 -11.35
C VAL A 194 9.68 4.97 -11.11
N THR A 195 10.42 4.59 -12.15
CA THR A 195 11.89 4.45 -12.07
C THR A 195 12.57 5.71 -12.59
N GLN A 196 13.43 6.31 -11.74
CA GLN A 196 14.11 7.59 -12.02
C GLN A 196 13.17 8.68 -12.54
N GLY A 197 12.17 9.01 -11.73
CA GLY A 197 11.25 10.11 -12.01
C GLY A 197 11.95 11.46 -11.97
N GLN A 198 11.69 12.29 -12.98
CA GLN A 198 12.14 13.67 -13.07
C GLN A 198 10.90 14.54 -13.23
N SER A 199 10.48 15.20 -12.15
CA SER A 199 9.29 16.06 -12.13
C SER A 199 9.38 17.17 -13.19
N ARG A 200 10.53 17.85 -13.26
CA ARG A 200 10.85 18.94 -14.21
C ARG A 200 9.77 20.01 -14.23
N PHE A 201 9.57 20.64 -13.08
CA PHE A 201 8.69 21.80 -12.94
C PHE A 201 9.07 22.92 -13.91
N VAL A 202 8.05 23.49 -14.55
CA VAL A 202 8.09 24.62 -15.49
C VAL A 202 7.20 25.73 -14.92
N GLU A 203 7.45 26.97 -15.32
CA GLU A 203 6.65 28.13 -14.91
C GLU A 203 5.14 27.94 -15.19
N GLY A 204 4.30 28.52 -14.33
CA GLY A 204 2.84 28.48 -14.48
C GLY A 204 2.18 27.20 -13.95
N ASN A 205 2.80 26.52 -12.98
CA ASN A 205 2.32 25.26 -12.40
C ASN A 205 2.16 24.17 -13.48
N ARG A 206 3.21 24.00 -14.29
CA ARG A 206 3.26 23.04 -15.38
C ARG A 206 4.47 22.14 -15.23
N TRP A 207 4.43 20.98 -15.88
CA TRP A 207 5.49 20.00 -15.81
C TRP A 207 5.90 19.46 -17.19
N ASP A 208 7.19 19.17 -17.34
CA ASP A 208 7.76 18.39 -18.45
C ASP A 208 8.26 17.03 -17.92
N SER A 209 7.42 16.33 -17.15
CA SER A 209 7.85 15.14 -16.43
C SER A 209 8.38 14.05 -17.34
N ARG A 210 9.45 13.40 -16.89
CA ARG A 210 10.15 12.31 -17.58
C ARG A 210 10.46 11.19 -16.60
N VAL A 211 10.53 9.97 -17.10
CA VAL A 211 10.91 8.77 -16.32
C VAL A 211 11.89 7.92 -17.12
N ALA A 212 12.71 7.11 -16.46
CA ALA A 212 13.48 6.08 -17.16
C ALA A 212 12.60 4.90 -17.58
N GLU A 213 11.62 4.54 -16.74
CA GLU A 213 10.61 3.51 -17.00
C GLU A 213 9.38 3.73 -16.08
N PHE A 214 8.18 3.38 -16.58
CA PHE A 214 6.95 3.36 -15.78
C PHE A 214 6.87 2.12 -14.88
N GLY A 215 6.39 2.32 -13.65
CA GLY A 215 6.43 1.30 -12.61
C GLY A 215 7.80 1.20 -11.96
N ILE A 216 7.92 0.29 -11.00
CA ILE A 216 9.18 0.00 -10.32
C ILE A 216 9.89 -1.08 -11.12
N ALA A 217 10.84 -0.64 -11.93
CA ALA A 217 11.61 -1.41 -12.90
C ALA A 217 12.82 -2.09 -12.24
N CYS A 218 13.53 -2.94 -12.99
CA CYS A 218 14.73 -3.63 -12.46
C CYS A 218 15.76 -2.64 -11.88
N GLU A 219 15.99 -1.53 -12.59
CA GLU A 219 17.04 -0.55 -12.26
C GLU A 219 16.69 0.33 -11.05
N ALA A 220 15.44 0.31 -10.55
CA ALA A 220 15.08 0.94 -9.29
C ALA A 220 15.73 0.26 -8.07
N CYS A 221 16.02 -1.05 -8.16
CA CYS A 221 16.68 -1.81 -7.10
C CYS A 221 18.11 -2.27 -7.47
N HIS A 222 18.43 -2.35 -8.76
CA HIS A 222 19.72 -2.86 -9.24
C HIS A 222 20.70 -1.77 -9.69
N SER A 223 20.31 -0.48 -9.61
CA SER A 223 21.04 0.64 -10.20
C SER A 223 21.10 0.54 -11.74
N GLU A 224 21.91 1.38 -12.37
CA GLU A 224 22.08 1.48 -13.82
C GLU A 224 22.63 0.22 -14.48
N GLY A 225 21.95 -0.29 -15.51
CA GLY A 225 22.31 -1.52 -16.21
C GLY A 225 23.23 -1.34 -17.43
N ALA A 226 23.47 -0.11 -17.92
CA ALA A 226 24.19 0.11 -19.18
C ALA A 226 25.62 -0.47 -19.19
N GLU A 227 26.42 -0.18 -18.16
CA GLU A 227 27.78 -0.71 -18.03
C GLU A 227 27.76 -2.23 -17.87
N HIS A 228 26.86 -2.74 -17.03
CA HIS A 228 26.67 -4.17 -16.83
C HIS A 228 26.42 -4.91 -18.14
N ILE A 229 25.52 -4.40 -18.99
CA ILE A 229 25.21 -4.98 -20.30
C ILE A 229 26.42 -4.89 -21.22
N ALA A 230 27.07 -3.73 -21.31
CA ALA A 230 28.22 -3.52 -22.19
C ALA A 230 29.35 -4.53 -21.89
N LEU A 231 29.65 -4.74 -20.60
CA LEU A 231 30.65 -5.70 -20.16
C LEU A 231 30.22 -7.15 -20.40
N ASN A 232 28.95 -7.49 -20.15
CA ASN A 232 28.44 -8.87 -20.23
C ASN A 232 28.02 -9.32 -21.63
N ARG A 233 28.01 -8.44 -22.63
CA ARG A 233 27.96 -8.82 -24.05
C ARG A 233 29.11 -9.76 -24.42
N ASN A 234 30.25 -9.69 -23.72
CA ASN A 234 31.36 -10.62 -23.91
C ASN A 234 31.09 -11.97 -23.19
N PRO A 235 30.88 -13.08 -23.93
CA PRO A 235 30.63 -14.39 -23.32
C PRO A 235 31.83 -14.92 -22.50
N LEU A 236 33.07 -14.58 -22.87
CA LEU A 236 34.26 -15.00 -22.11
C LEU A 236 34.29 -14.35 -20.73
N ARG A 237 33.85 -13.09 -20.62
CA ARG A 237 33.72 -12.42 -19.31
C ARG A 237 32.67 -13.13 -18.45
N ARG A 238 31.49 -13.41 -19.02
CA ARG A 238 30.42 -14.13 -18.32
C ARG A 238 30.88 -15.50 -17.83
N PHE A 239 31.54 -16.27 -18.68
CA PHE A 239 32.07 -17.58 -18.33
C PHE A 239 33.15 -17.48 -17.25
N LYS A 240 34.08 -16.52 -17.37
CA LYS A 240 35.11 -16.27 -16.35
C LYS A 240 34.50 -15.94 -15.00
N ILE A 241 33.45 -15.11 -14.94
CA ILE A 241 32.77 -14.78 -13.68
C ILE A 241 32.04 -16.01 -13.13
N HIS A 242 31.35 -16.77 -13.97
CA HIS A 242 30.66 -18.00 -13.57
C HIS A 242 31.61 -19.05 -12.96
N LEU A 243 32.85 -19.14 -13.46
CA LEU A 243 33.90 -19.99 -12.90
C LEU A 243 34.50 -19.46 -11.59
N THR A 244 34.20 -18.22 -11.20
CA THR A 244 34.56 -17.68 -9.90
C THR A 244 33.38 -17.75 -8.93
N THR A 245 33.64 -17.72 -7.64
CA THR A 245 32.61 -17.51 -6.61
C THR A 245 32.23 -16.03 -6.45
N ARG A 246 32.78 -15.14 -7.29
CA ARG A 246 32.58 -13.69 -7.17
C ARG A 246 31.32 -13.24 -7.90
N SER A 247 30.60 -12.31 -7.29
CA SER A 247 29.51 -11.60 -7.95
C SER A 247 30.03 -10.66 -9.02
N ASP A 248 29.21 -10.39 -10.04
CA ASP A 248 29.49 -9.30 -10.98
C ASP A 248 29.36 -7.95 -10.24
N PRO A 249 30.43 -7.15 -10.12
CA PRO A 249 30.38 -5.88 -9.39
C PRO A 249 29.75 -4.74 -10.21
N SER A 250 29.46 -4.96 -11.49
CA SER A 250 28.91 -3.92 -12.38
C SER A 250 27.41 -3.66 -12.19
N ILE A 251 26.74 -4.40 -11.29
CA ILE A 251 25.32 -4.21 -10.98
C ILE A 251 25.05 -4.52 -9.52
N THR A 252 24.19 -3.73 -8.88
CA THR A 252 23.83 -3.93 -7.47
C THR A 252 22.98 -5.18 -7.33
N ASN A 253 23.17 -5.93 -6.24
CA ASN A 253 22.23 -6.97 -5.82
C ASN A 253 21.91 -6.76 -4.34
N PRO A 254 20.69 -6.33 -3.98
CA PRO A 254 20.31 -6.07 -2.60
C PRO A 254 20.57 -7.25 -1.66
N ALA A 255 20.40 -8.48 -2.14
CA ALA A 255 20.65 -9.72 -1.38
C ALA A 255 22.10 -9.94 -0.94
N ARG A 256 23.04 -9.15 -1.47
CA ARG A 256 24.47 -9.24 -1.17
C ARG A 256 25.00 -8.02 -0.40
N LEU A 257 24.15 -7.05 -0.11
CA LEU A 257 24.51 -5.86 0.63
C LEU A 257 24.48 -6.11 2.14
N LYS A 258 25.10 -5.21 2.90
CA LYS A 258 24.85 -5.12 4.34
C LYS A 258 23.39 -4.73 4.56
N ALA A 259 22.81 -5.20 5.66
CA ALA A 259 21.38 -5.05 5.88
C ALA A 259 20.89 -3.58 5.88
N PRO A 260 21.61 -2.61 6.47
CA PRO A 260 21.22 -1.19 6.38
C PRO A 260 21.18 -0.66 4.94
N ASP A 261 22.18 -0.99 4.12
CA ASP A 261 22.27 -0.55 2.73
C ASP A 261 21.16 -1.21 1.89
N SER A 262 20.95 -2.53 2.07
CA SER A 262 19.83 -3.24 1.43
C SER A 262 18.47 -2.67 1.83
N ALA A 263 18.32 -2.20 3.06
CA ALA A 263 17.07 -1.63 3.54
C ALA A 263 16.80 -0.25 2.90
N LEU A 264 17.84 0.53 2.58
CA LEU A 264 17.71 1.80 1.86
C LEU A 264 17.23 1.60 0.41
N ASP A 265 17.62 0.50 -0.24
CA ASP A 265 17.15 0.17 -1.60
C ASP A 265 15.62 0.09 -1.66
N CYS A 266 14.97 -0.41 -0.59
CA CYS A 266 13.51 -0.42 -0.44
C CYS A 266 13.00 0.92 0.12
N GLY A 267 13.73 1.49 1.08
CA GLY A 267 13.39 2.71 1.80
C GLY A 267 13.37 3.99 0.98
N GLN A 268 13.99 4.01 -0.20
CA GLN A 268 13.87 5.15 -1.12
C GLN A 268 12.41 5.47 -1.49
N CYS A 269 11.51 4.48 -1.35
CA CYS A 269 10.07 4.58 -1.52
C CYS A 269 9.30 4.22 -0.23
N HIS A 270 9.65 3.10 0.43
CA HIS A 270 8.96 2.58 1.61
C HIS A 270 9.41 3.24 2.93
N SER A 271 9.49 4.57 2.94
CA SER A 271 9.84 5.33 4.14
C SER A 271 9.21 6.71 4.16
N VAL A 272 9.08 7.28 5.35
CA VAL A 272 8.85 8.72 5.49
C VAL A 272 10.21 9.36 5.32
N TRP A 273 10.42 10.05 4.21
CA TRP A 273 11.65 10.78 3.92
C TRP A 273 11.38 12.28 3.75
N ALA A 274 12.43 13.07 3.92
CA ALA A 274 12.42 14.50 3.63
C ALA A 274 13.73 14.91 2.93
N PHE A 275 13.72 16.03 2.23
CA PHE A 275 14.92 16.57 1.57
C PHE A 275 15.88 17.17 2.61
N ASN A 276 17.18 17.01 2.37
CA ASN A 276 18.22 17.59 3.23
C ASN A 276 18.22 19.12 3.16
N SER A 277 17.90 19.69 1.99
CA SER A 277 17.80 21.13 1.73
C SER A 277 16.86 21.45 0.56
N MET A 278 16.54 22.74 0.35
CA MET A 278 15.79 23.17 -0.83
C MET A 278 16.58 22.98 -2.13
N THR A 279 17.92 23.10 -2.08
CA THR A 279 18.79 22.84 -3.23
C THR A 279 18.67 21.39 -3.67
N ASP A 280 18.69 20.45 -2.72
CA ASP A 280 18.52 19.02 -3.00
C ASP A 280 17.15 18.71 -3.58
N LYS A 281 16.08 19.37 -3.10
CA LYS A 281 14.74 19.27 -3.68
C LYS A 281 14.71 19.75 -5.14
N ILE A 282 15.31 20.91 -5.43
CA ILE A 282 15.37 21.46 -6.79
C ILE A 282 16.16 20.52 -7.71
N ASP A 283 17.26 19.98 -7.22
CA ASP A 283 18.10 19.05 -7.97
C ASP A 283 17.37 17.73 -8.26
N PHE A 284 16.75 17.14 -7.24
CA PHE A 284 15.92 15.94 -7.36
C PHE A 284 14.81 16.14 -8.39
N ASN A 285 14.11 17.27 -8.33
CA ASN A 285 13.05 17.59 -9.28
C ASN A 285 13.53 17.68 -10.73
N ARG A 286 14.77 18.14 -10.96
CA ARG A 286 15.31 18.36 -12.32
C ARG A 286 16.00 17.14 -12.89
N GLN A 287 16.78 16.45 -12.06
CA GLN A 287 17.70 15.38 -12.47
C GLN A 287 17.20 13.98 -12.07
N GLY A 288 16.21 13.90 -11.17
CA GLY A 288 15.79 12.68 -10.52
C GLY A 288 16.62 12.39 -9.28
N SER A 289 16.39 11.23 -8.68
CA SER A 289 17.11 10.86 -7.47
C SER A 289 18.60 10.69 -7.73
N GLY A 290 19.44 11.29 -6.89
CA GLY A 290 20.88 11.02 -6.82
C GLY A 290 21.22 9.73 -6.08
N PHE A 291 20.26 9.14 -5.35
CA PHE A 291 20.45 7.85 -4.71
C PHE A 291 20.68 6.75 -5.75
N ARG A 292 21.57 5.81 -5.43
CA ARG A 292 21.81 4.61 -6.21
C ARG A 292 21.70 3.40 -5.30
N PRO A 293 20.94 2.36 -5.66
CA PRO A 293 20.87 1.16 -4.85
C PRO A 293 22.26 0.61 -4.52
N GLY A 294 22.48 0.23 -3.26
CA GLY A 294 23.79 -0.17 -2.74
C GLY A 294 24.62 0.94 -2.11
N LYS A 295 24.08 2.16 -1.99
CA LYS A 295 24.73 3.27 -1.24
C LYS A 295 24.29 3.30 0.23
N HIS A 296 25.08 3.99 1.05
CA HIS A 296 24.92 4.06 2.51
C HIS A 296 23.94 5.16 2.98
N ASP A 297 23.46 6.02 2.08
CA ASP A 297 22.53 7.12 2.35
C ASP A 297 21.65 7.38 1.11
N LEU A 298 20.56 8.15 1.26
CA LEU A 298 19.62 8.51 0.18
C LEU A 298 20.03 9.76 -0.62
N ALA A 299 21.31 10.15 -0.56
CA ALA A 299 21.91 11.32 -1.19
C ALA A 299 21.26 12.66 -0.82
N GLN A 300 20.18 13.02 -1.53
CA GLN A 300 19.45 14.29 -1.40
C GLN A 300 18.44 14.30 -0.25
N ARG A 301 18.20 13.14 0.36
CA ARG A 301 17.11 12.91 1.32
C ARG A 301 17.62 12.18 2.55
N PHE A 302 16.81 12.19 3.60
CA PHE A 302 17.01 11.39 4.79
C PHE A 302 15.69 10.74 5.22
N VAL A 303 15.77 9.58 5.89
CA VAL A 303 14.62 8.93 6.50
C VAL A 303 14.26 9.66 7.79
N VAL A 304 13.03 10.16 7.89
CA VAL A 304 12.56 10.94 9.03
C VAL A 304 12.21 10.00 10.18
N GLN A 305 12.94 10.13 11.28
CA GLN A 305 12.61 9.47 12.54
C GLN A 305 12.26 10.55 13.58
N PRO A 306 11.02 10.58 14.12
CA PRO A 306 10.55 11.69 14.96
C PRO A 306 11.32 11.80 16.29
N ASN A 307 11.69 10.67 16.88
CA ASN A 307 12.21 10.57 18.24
C ASN A 307 13.74 10.44 18.33
N THR A 308 14.43 10.50 17.20
CA THR A 308 15.89 10.48 17.11
C THR A 308 16.49 11.89 17.15
N GLN A 309 17.78 12.00 17.47
CA GLN A 309 18.49 13.29 17.60
C GLN A 309 19.13 13.81 16.30
N ASP A 310 19.02 13.07 15.20
CA ASP A 310 19.51 13.46 13.88
C ASP A 310 18.65 14.56 13.24
N HIS A 311 19.18 15.28 12.24
CA HIS A 311 18.43 16.22 11.38
C HIS A 311 17.48 17.17 12.14
N ARG A 312 17.90 17.69 13.31
CA ARG A 312 17.05 18.51 14.18
C ARG A 312 16.52 19.75 13.46
N GLU A 313 17.37 20.46 12.74
CA GLU A 313 17.00 21.67 12.02
C GLU A 313 15.93 21.42 10.96
N GLN A 314 16.07 20.34 10.18
CA GLN A 314 15.08 19.92 9.18
C GLN A 314 13.77 19.52 9.84
N LYS A 315 13.81 18.73 10.92
CA LYS A 315 12.60 18.32 11.66
C LYS A 315 11.89 19.53 12.27
N ASP A 316 12.63 20.48 12.83
CA ASP A 316 12.07 21.71 13.37
C ASP A 316 11.46 22.59 12.27
N PHE A 317 12.08 22.64 11.09
CA PHE A 317 11.49 23.30 9.93
C PHE A 317 10.16 22.64 9.53
N ILE A 318 10.12 21.32 9.39
CA ILE A 318 8.90 20.56 9.08
C ILE A 318 7.80 20.85 10.11
N ARG A 319 8.13 20.84 11.41
CA ARG A 319 7.16 21.16 12.47
C ARG A 319 6.54 22.55 12.33
N ARG A 320 7.31 23.53 11.84
CA ARG A 320 6.84 24.91 11.65
C ARG A 320 6.02 25.08 10.37
N THR A 321 6.37 24.38 9.29
CA THR A 321 5.73 24.57 7.97
C THR A 321 4.60 23.59 7.68
N GLU A 322 4.64 22.41 8.30
CA GLU A 322 3.71 21.30 8.10
C GLU A 322 3.31 20.71 9.46
N PRO A 323 2.45 21.39 10.24
CA PRO A 323 2.16 21.02 11.63
C PRO A 323 1.60 19.61 11.78
N ASP A 324 0.88 19.11 10.77
CA ASP A 324 0.28 17.78 10.77
C ASP A 324 1.22 16.68 10.26
N PHE A 325 2.43 17.02 9.77
CA PHE A 325 3.33 16.08 9.11
C PHE A 325 3.59 14.81 9.93
N PHE A 326 3.91 14.98 11.20
CA PHE A 326 4.24 13.88 12.10
C PHE A 326 3.00 13.14 12.59
N GLY A 327 1.95 13.86 12.99
CA GLY A 327 0.72 13.25 13.52
C GLY A 327 -0.04 12.40 12.49
N ASN A 328 0.09 12.73 11.20
CA ASN A 328 -0.49 11.98 10.10
C ASN A 328 0.34 10.76 9.66
N ARG A 329 1.57 10.60 10.18
CA ARG A 329 2.50 9.54 9.76
C ARG A 329 2.94 8.62 10.89
N PHE A 330 2.97 9.14 12.11
CA PHE A 330 3.45 8.45 13.29
C PHE A 330 2.47 8.58 14.46
N TRP A 331 2.41 7.53 15.27
CA TRP A 331 1.94 7.59 16.64
C TRP A 331 2.91 8.41 17.51
N GLY A 332 2.50 8.79 18.71
CA GLY A 332 3.32 9.64 19.61
C GLY A 332 4.65 9.00 20.03
N ASP A 333 4.75 7.68 20.02
CA ASP A 333 5.98 6.91 20.29
C ASP A 333 6.92 6.81 19.08
N GLY A 334 6.52 7.36 17.93
CA GLY A 334 7.29 7.32 16.69
C GLY A 334 7.06 6.06 15.85
N MET A 335 6.17 5.15 16.26
CA MET A 335 5.75 4.04 15.42
C MET A 335 4.92 4.58 14.25
N VAL A 336 5.15 4.06 13.05
CA VAL A 336 4.38 4.44 11.86
C VAL A 336 2.90 4.07 12.04
N ARG A 337 2.01 4.96 11.57
CA ARG A 337 0.56 4.75 11.55
C ARG A 337 -0.09 4.78 10.16
N VAL A 338 0.69 5.03 9.12
CA VAL A 338 0.25 5.08 7.70
C VAL A 338 1.05 4.10 6.83
N THR A 339 0.42 3.51 5.82
CA THR A 339 1.00 2.46 4.98
C THR A 339 2.11 2.97 4.05
N GLY A 340 2.94 2.05 3.54
CA GLY A 340 4.01 2.36 2.58
C GLY A 340 5.23 3.03 3.21
N ARG A 341 5.46 2.85 4.52
CA ARG A 341 6.51 3.52 5.32
C ARG A 341 7.30 2.54 6.19
N GLU A 342 7.44 1.31 5.72
CA GLU A 342 7.88 0.16 6.52
C GLU A 342 9.33 0.30 7.02
N LEU A 343 10.22 0.98 6.27
CA LEU A 343 11.63 1.15 6.68
C LEU A 343 11.74 1.89 8.01
N ASN A 344 10.87 2.86 8.29
CA ASN A 344 10.93 3.59 9.56
C ASN A 344 10.76 2.63 10.75
N GLY A 345 9.81 1.68 10.63
CA GLY A 345 9.58 0.65 11.64
C GLY A 345 10.73 -0.36 11.70
N VAL A 346 11.24 -0.80 10.54
CA VAL A 346 12.41 -1.68 10.48
C VAL A 346 13.60 -1.05 11.21
N GLN A 347 13.94 0.21 10.91
CA GLN A 347 15.03 0.93 11.56
C GLN A 347 14.83 1.11 13.08
N ALA A 348 13.59 1.29 13.51
CA ALA A 348 13.23 1.40 14.93
C ALA A 348 13.27 0.06 15.68
N SER A 349 13.27 -1.07 14.95
CA SER A 349 13.24 -2.40 15.54
C SER A 349 14.59 -2.76 16.21
N PRO A 350 14.59 -3.41 17.39
CA PRO A 350 15.82 -3.86 18.04
C PRO A 350 16.68 -4.78 17.17
N CYS A 351 16.05 -5.63 16.34
CA CYS A 351 16.74 -6.53 15.43
C CYS A 351 17.53 -5.81 14.33
N PHE A 352 17.16 -4.58 13.96
CA PHE A 352 17.91 -3.79 12.97
C PHE A 352 19.25 -3.29 13.51
N ARG A 353 19.37 -3.05 14.83
CA ARG A 353 20.60 -2.55 15.46
C ARG A 353 21.81 -3.49 15.27
N GLY A 354 21.57 -4.78 15.05
CA GLY A 354 22.61 -5.77 14.78
C GLY A 354 23.19 -5.75 13.36
N GLY A 355 22.62 -4.95 12.45
CA GLY A 355 23.11 -4.77 11.08
C GLY A 355 22.91 -5.97 10.15
N GLN A 356 22.15 -6.99 10.58
CA GLN A 356 21.87 -8.22 9.80
C GLN A 356 20.41 -8.33 9.33
N PHE A 357 19.50 -7.54 9.92
CA PHE A 357 18.07 -7.55 9.57
C PHE A 357 17.74 -6.45 8.55
N SER A 358 17.03 -6.81 7.48
CA SER A 358 16.52 -5.89 6.45
C SER A 358 15.22 -6.41 5.85
N CYS A 359 14.64 -5.69 4.89
CA CYS A 359 13.43 -6.09 4.17
C CYS A 359 13.57 -7.50 3.57
N ILE A 360 14.71 -7.77 2.94
CA ILE A 360 15.01 -9.06 2.30
C ILE A 360 15.33 -10.18 3.29
N SER A 361 15.30 -9.95 4.61
CA SER A 361 15.30 -11.04 5.59
C SER A 361 14.00 -11.84 5.47
N CYS A 362 12.88 -11.18 5.21
CA CYS A 362 11.54 -11.78 5.10
C CYS A 362 10.97 -11.78 3.67
N HIS A 363 11.33 -10.79 2.86
CA HIS A 363 10.83 -10.65 1.48
C HIS A 363 11.81 -11.20 0.44
N GLU A 364 11.29 -11.66 -0.69
CA GLU A 364 12.09 -12.09 -1.84
C GLU A 364 11.51 -11.47 -3.10
N MET A 365 12.36 -10.80 -3.88
CA MET A 365 11.93 -10.05 -5.07
C MET A 365 11.83 -10.91 -6.34
N HIS A 366 12.47 -12.08 -6.35
CA HIS A 366 12.42 -13.02 -7.46
C HIS A 366 12.28 -14.45 -6.95
N LEU A 367 11.08 -15.03 -7.10
CA LEU A 367 10.76 -16.37 -6.61
C LEU A 367 11.26 -17.48 -7.57
N TYR A 368 11.84 -18.54 -7.03
CA TYR A 368 12.23 -19.73 -7.80
C TYR A 368 11.84 -21.04 -7.09
N PRO A 369 11.33 -22.06 -7.82
CA PRO A 369 10.95 -22.03 -9.25
C PRO A 369 9.70 -21.16 -9.50
N ALA A 370 9.64 -20.54 -10.69
CA ALA A 370 8.62 -19.55 -11.06
C ALA A 370 7.30 -20.19 -11.55
N GLU A 371 6.68 -21.04 -10.73
CA GLU A 371 5.40 -21.68 -11.06
C GLU A 371 4.23 -20.67 -10.94
N SER A 372 3.32 -20.66 -11.92
CA SER A 372 2.31 -19.58 -12.06
C SER A 372 1.39 -19.42 -10.84
N ALA A 373 0.95 -20.51 -10.22
CA ALA A 373 0.10 -20.44 -9.02
C ALA A 373 0.85 -19.87 -7.82
N ALA A 374 2.11 -20.30 -7.62
CA ALA A 374 2.98 -19.78 -6.57
C ALA A 374 3.25 -18.28 -6.74
N LEU A 375 3.48 -17.82 -7.99
CA LEU A 375 3.71 -16.39 -8.29
C LEU A 375 2.51 -15.51 -7.93
N LYS A 376 1.28 -15.95 -8.18
CA LYS A 376 0.09 -15.16 -7.83
C LYS A 376 -0.05 -15.02 -6.31
N THR A 377 0.15 -16.10 -5.57
CA THR A 377 0.10 -16.08 -4.10
C THR A 377 1.23 -15.23 -3.52
N TRP A 378 2.45 -15.38 -4.02
CA TRP A 378 3.61 -14.59 -3.63
C TRP A 378 3.43 -13.10 -3.92
N ALA A 379 2.91 -12.72 -5.09
CA ALA A 379 2.63 -11.31 -5.36
C ALA A 379 1.57 -10.75 -4.39
N ARG A 380 0.51 -11.51 -4.11
CA ARG A 380 -0.59 -11.12 -3.20
C ARG A 380 -0.21 -11.06 -1.74
N ASN A 381 0.75 -11.87 -1.29
CA ASN A 381 1.18 -11.89 0.12
C ASN A 381 2.32 -10.90 0.42
N GLY A 382 2.53 -9.89 -0.45
CA GLY A 382 3.57 -8.89 -0.27
C GLY A 382 4.97 -9.39 -0.64
N GLN A 383 5.08 -10.38 -1.52
CA GLN A 383 6.35 -10.98 -1.94
C GLN A 383 7.16 -11.58 -0.77
N LEU A 384 6.48 -12.18 0.20
CA LEU A 384 7.14 -12.89 1.30
C LEU A 384 7.86 -14.13 0.78
N LYS A 385 9.07 -14.40 1.29
CA LYS A 385 9.75 -15.67 1.02
C LYS A 385 8.88 -16.84 1.50
N PRO A 386 8.99 -18.02 0.85
CA PRO A 386 8.33 -19.22 1.33
C PRO A 386 8.59 -19.48 2.83
N GLY A 387 7.52 -19.65 3.61
CA GLY A 387 7.57 -19.90 5.05
C GLY A 387 7.62 -18.64 5.92
N MET A 388 7.86 -17.45 5.35
CA MET A 388 7.89 -16.19 6.11
C MET A 388 6.49 -15.63 6.42
N GLU A 389 5.42 -16.27 5.96
CA GLU A 389 4.06 -16.06 6.47
C GLU A 389 3.84 -16.74 7.83
N SER A 390 4.78 -17.60 8.25
CA SER A 390 4.78 -18.33 9.51
C SER A 390 5.74 -17.70 10.53
N ASP A 391 5.67 -18.13 11.79
CA ASP A 391 6.62 -17.68 12.83
C ASP A 391 8.08 -18.06 12.53
N GLN A 392 8.34 -18.88 11.51
CA GLN A 392 9.68 -19.13 10.98
C GLN A 392 10.44 -17.84 10.64
N ALA A 393 9.73 -16.77 10.25
CA ALA A 393 10.33 -15.46 10.03
C ALA A 393 11.05 -14.90 11.25
N CYS A 394 10.55 -15.20 12.45
CA CYS A 394 11.18 -14.84 13.72
C CYS A 394 12.14 -15.95 14.19
N LEU A 395 11.70 -17.21 14.11
CA LEU A 395 12.44 -18.36 14.64
C LEU A 395 13.75 -18.65 13.91
N GLN A 396 13.94 -18.16 12.68
CA GLN A 396 15.23 -18.24 11.99
C GLN A 396 16.38 -17.59 12.76
N CYS A 397 16.08 -16.59 13.60
CA CYS A 397 17.05 -15.92 14.47
C CYS A 397 16.78 -16.18 15.96
N HIS A 398 15.52 -16.42 16.34
CA HIS A 398 15.06 -16.61 17.72
C HIS A 398 14.79 -18.08 18.04
N THR A 399 15.76 -18.95 17.79
CA THR A 399 15.61 -20.42 17.88
C THR A 399 15.19 -20.90 19.27
N ASP A 400 15.67 -20.23 20.33
CA ASP A 400 15.30 -20.52 21.73
C ASP A 400 13.82 -20.36 22.05
N MET A 401 13.05 -19.68 21.19
CA MET A 401 11.60 -19.52 21.38
C MET A 401 10.83 -20.75 20.94
N THR A 402 11.40 -21.60 20.09
CA THR A 402 10.75 -22.82 19.59
C THR A 402 10.30 -23.75 20.72
N THR A 403 11.13 -23.87 21.78
CA THR A 403 10.85 -24.73 22.93
C THR A 403 10.12 -24.02 24.07
N ARG A 404 9.99 -22.69 24.00
CA ARG A 404 9.39 -21.85 25.06
C ARG A 404 8.14 -21.12 24.61
N LEU A 405 7.57 -21.46 23.45
CA LEU A 405 6.48 -20.72 22.81
C LEU A 405 5.29 -20.49 23.75
N VAL A 406 4.75 -21.54 24.36
CA VAL A 406 3.60 -21.43 25.28
C VAL A 406 3.96 -20.67 26.55
N ALA A 407 5.15 -20.92 27.12
CA ALA A 407 5.62 -20.23 28.30
C ALA A 407 5.89 -18.74 28.05
N HIS A 408 6.31 -18.39 26.83
CA HIS A 408 6.55 -17.02 26.42
C HIS A 408 5.25 -16.30 26.08
N THR A 409 4.38 -16.92 25.29
CA THR A 409 3.18 -16.25 24.77
C THR A 409 2.01 -16.31 25.73
N HIS A 410 2.01 -17.24 26.68
CA HIS A 410 0.89 -17.56 27.57
C HIS A 410 -0.40 -17.98 26.85
N HIS A 411 -0.25 -18.47 25.61
CA HIS A 411 -1.33 -18.99 24.76
C HIS A 411 -1.05 -20.44 24.35
N ALA A 412 -2.09 -21.16 23.95
CA ALA A 412 -1.94 -22.50 23.38
C ALA A 412 -1.12 -22.43 22.08
N ALA A 413 -0.22 -23.41 21.88
CA ALA A 413 0.79 -23.37 20.82
C ALA A 413 0.21 -23.23 19.40
N ASP A 414 -0.97 -23.78 19.16
CA ASP A 414 -1.70 -23.77 17.89
C ASP A 414 -2.65 -22.58 17.73
N SER A 415 -2.77 -21.73 18.75
CA SER A 415 -3.67 -20.58 18.73
C SER A 415 -3.05 -19.37 18.01
N SER A 416 -3.92 -18.46 17.55
CA SER A 416 -3.51 -17.17 17.01
C SER A 416 -2.71 -16.30 18.00
N GLY A 417 -2.87 -16.52 19.31
CA GLY A 417 -2.12 -15.82 20.37
C GLY A 417 -0.66 -16.26 20.47
N SER A 418 -0.30 -17.43 19.93
CA SER A 418 1.09 -17.87 19.86
C SER A 418 1.82 -17.43 18.59
N ARG A 419 1.17 -16.67 17.69
CA ARG A 419 1.82 -16.11 16.50
C ARG A 419 2.67 -14.90 16.85
N CYS A 420 3.98 -14.97 16.61
CA CYS A 420 4.92 -13.89 16.91
C CYS A 420 4.48 -12.55 16.33
N TYR A 421 3.99 -12.58 15.08
CA TYR A 421 3.46 -11.44 14.35
C TYR A 421 2.35 -10.69 15.09
N ASN A 422 1.43 -11.41 15.75
CA ASN A 422 0.24 -10.78 16.34
C ASN A 422 0.58 -9.90 17.54
N CYS A 423 1.65 -10.25 18.27
CA CYS A 423 2.12 -9.47 19.42
C CYS A 423 3.20 -8.45 19.04
N HIS A 424 4.16 -8.86 18.21
CA HIS A 424 5.36 -8.06 17.93
C HIS A 424 5.25 -7.17 16.69
N MET A 425 4.26 -7.41 15.83
CA MET A 425 3.97 -6.62 14.63
C MET A 425 2.44 -6.38 14.53
N PRO A 426 1.86 -5.66 15.51
CA PRO A 426 0.41 -5.49 15.60
C PRO A 426 -0.15 -4.67 14.43
N ASN A 427 -1.45 -4.85 14.14
CA ASN A 427 -2.15 -4.10 13.10
C ASN A 427 -2.47 -2.67 13.57
N THR A 428 -1.45 -1.81 13.61
CA THR A 428 -1.53 -0.42 14.09
C THR A 428 -1.23 0.61 13.00
N THR A 429 -1.06 0.16 11.76
CA THR A 429 -0.88 0.99 10.57
C THR A 429 -2.16 0.95 9.74
N PHE A 430 -2.58 2.07 9.17
CA PHE A 430 -3.82 2.13 8.37
C PHE A 430 -3.59 2.85 7.04
N GLY A 431 -4.19 2.32 5.98
CA GLY A 431 -4.14 2.91 4.64
C GLY A 431 -4.81 2.00 3.62
N LEU A 432 -5.23 2.57 2.49
CA LEU A 432 -5.95 1.85 1.43
C LEU A 432 -7.16 1.04 1.93
N LEU A 433 -7.91 1.59 2.89
CA LEU A 433 -9.09 0.96 3.52
C LEU A 433 -8.78 -0.39 4.20
N HIS A 434 -7.61 -0.48 4.85
CA HIS A 434 -7.19 -1.69 5.54
C HIS A 434 -6.23 -1.39 6.69
N ALA A 435 -6.33 -2.18 7.78
CA ALA A 435 -5.31 -2.19 8.82
C ALA A 435 -4.15 -3.13 8.44
N MET A 436 -2.92 -2.65 8.57
CA MET A 436 -1.70 -3.38 8.23
C MET A 436 -0.80 -3.53 9.45
N ARG A 437 0.04 -4.57 9.41
CA ARG A 437 1.05 -4.84 10.43
C ARG A 437 2.09 -3.74 10.46
N SER A 438 2.37 -3.23 11.65
CA SER A 438 3.56 -2.43 11.90
C SER A 438 4.80 -3.27 11.58
N HIS A 439 5.75 -2.68 10.86
CA HIS A 439 7.06 -3.26 10.62
C HIS A 439 8.08 -2.92 11.71
N GLN A 440 7.64 -2.24 12.77
CA GLN A 440 8.42 -2.10 13.99
C GLN A 440 8.21 -3.31 14.89
N VAL A 441 9.19 -4.20 14.93
CA VAL A 441 9.22 -5.36 15.82
C VAL A 441 9.48 -4.87 17.24
N SER A 442 8.44 -4.87 18.09
CA SER A 442 8.52 -4.39 19.47
C SER A 442 7.80 -5.32 20.44
N SER A 443 8.10 -5.24 21.74
CA SER A 443 7.33 -5.95 22.76
C SER A 443 6.08 -5.13 23.13
N PRO A 444 4.89 -5.74 23.22
CA PRO A 444 3.67 -5.01 23.55
C PRO A 444 3.72 -4.48 24.99
N THR A 445 3.14 -3.29 25.21
CA THR A 445 2.97 -2.71 26.54
C THR A 445 1.61 -2.02 26.67
N ALA A 446 1.06 -1.94 27.89
CA ALA A 446 -0.17 -1.18 28.12
C ALA A 446 0.02 0.35 27.97
N ARG A 447 1.26 0.83 28.12
CA ARG A 447 1.62 2.26 28.01
C ARG A 447 1.36 2.85 26.62
N GLU A 448 1.34 2.01 25.60
CA GLU A 448 1.06 2.43 24.22
C GLU A 448 -0.33 3.08 24.10
N GLY A 449 -1.30 2.52 24.84
CA GLY A 449 -2.65 3.05 24.92
C GLY A 449 -2.75 4.33 25.74
N THR A 450 -2.11 4.38 26.92
CA THR A 450 -2.21 5.53 27.84
C THR A 450 -1.40 6.74 27.37
N ASP A 451 -0.19 6.52 26.90
CA ASP A 451 0.78 7.60 26.67
C ASP A 451 0.64 8.16 25.24
N TYR A 452 0.15 7.35 24.29
CA TYR A 452 0.18 7.67 22.86
C TYR A 452 -1.13 7.40 22.11
N GLY A 453 -2.13 6.82 22.77
CA GLY A 453 -3.39 6.43 22.14
C GLY A 453 -3.25 5.30 21.11
N ARG A 454 -2.10 4.63 21.00
CA ARG A 454 -1.91 3.55 20.03
C ARG A 454 -2.56 2.27 20.55
N PRO A 455 -3.44 1.60 19.79
CA PRO A 455 -3.97 0.30 20.19
C PRO A 455 -2.84 -0.71 20.42
N ASN A 456 -2.87 -1.37 21.58
CA ASN A 456 -1.88 -2.40 21.92
C ASN A 456 -2.29 -3.76 21.36
N ALA A 457 -1.31 -4.65 21.16
CA ALA A 457 -1.54 -5.96 20.55
C ALA A 457 -2.56 -6.84 21.29
N CYS A 458 -2.64 -6.73 22.62
CA CYS A 458 -3.56 -7.55 23.42
C CYS A 458 -5.01 -7.15 23.18
N ASN A 459 -5.31 -5.85 23.25
CA ASN A 459 -6.66 -5.32 23.05
C ASN A 459 -7.06 -5.22 21.57
N LEU A 460 -6.22 -5.65 20.62
CA LEU A 460 -6.61 -5.90 19.22
C LEU A 460 -7.16 -7.33 18.99
N CYS A 461 -6.93 -8.25 19.93
CA CYS A 461 -7.54 -9.60 19.96
C CYS A 461 -8.63 -9.68 21.03
N HIS A 462 -8.31 -9.23 22.25
CA HIS A 462 -9.19 -9.19 23.41
C HIS A 462 -9.98 -7.88 23.44
N LEU A 463 -10.81 -7.70 22.40
CA LEU A 463 -11.61 -6.48 22.19
C LEU A 463 -12.61 -6.23 23.32
N ASP A 464 -12.97 -7.27 24.07
CA ASP A 464 -13.90 -7.27 25.19
C ASP A 464 -13.24 -6.95 26.55
N ARG A 465 -11.93 -6.63 26.56
CA ARG A 465 -11.14 -6.39 27.78
C ARG A 465 -10.71 -4.94 27.94
N THR A 466 -10.58 -4.54 29.20
CA THR A 466 -10.10 -3.21 29.61
C THR A 466 -8.59 -3.07 29.42
N LEU A 467 -8.09 -1.85 29.52
CA LEU A 467 -6.64 -1.61 29.51
C LEU A 467 -6.00 -2.06 30.84
N SER A 468 -6.73 -1.97 31.96
CA SER A 468 -6.30 -2.53 33.25
C SER A 468 -6.03 -4.03 33.17
N TRP A 469 -6.92 -4.78 32.52
CA TRP A 469 -6.71 -6.21 32.31
C TRP A 469 -5.39 -6.48 31.57
N THR A 470 -5.12 -5.74 30.50
CA THR A 470 -3.86 -5.86 29.75
C THR A 470 -2.65 -5.52 30.61
N ALA A 471 -2.71 -4.42 31.36
CA ALA A 471 -1.62 -4.01 32.24
C ALA A 471 -1.34 -5.04 33.34
N GLU A 472 -2.38 -5.60 33.97
CA GLU A 472 -2.27 -6.65 34.98
C GLU A 472 -1.65 -7.93 34.40
N LYS A 473 -2.06 -8.36 33.20
CA LYS A 473 -1.47 -9.54 32.56
C LYS A 473 -0.02 -9.34 32.18
N LEU A 474 0.33 -8.19 31.61
CA LEU A 474 1.73 -7.88 31.28
C LEU A 474 2.61 -7.75 32.53
N HIS A 475 2.06 -7.24 33.62
CA HIS A 475 2.75 -7.21 34.91
C HIS A 475 2.95 -8.64 35.46
N GLN A 476 1.89 -9.45 35.51
CA GLN A 476 1.96 -10.83 36.01
C GLN A 476 2.93 -11.70 35.22
N TRP A 477 2.96 -11.56 33.89
CA TRP A 477 3.75 -12.43 33.00
C TRP A 477 5.19 -11.96 32.82
N TYR A 478 5.41 -10.65 32.72
CA TYR A 478 6.71 -10.09 32.33
C TYR A 478 7.25 -9.02 33.29
N ASN A 479 6.57 -8.80 34.43
CA ASN A 479 6.94 -7.79 35.41
C ASN A 479 7.03 -6.37 34.82
N GLN A 480 6.20 -6.06 33.81
CA GLN A 480 6.10 -4.71 33.26
C GLN A 480 5.47 -3.75 34.29
N PRO A 481 5.85 -2.46 34.30
CA PRO A 481 5.21 -1.47 35.16
C PRO A 481 3.75 -1.25 34.72
N VAL A 482 2.84 -1.25 35.70
CA VAL A 482 1.44 -0.87 35.48
C VAL A 482 1.38 0.66 35.31
N PRO A 483 0.89 1.19 34.18
CA PRO A 483 0.76 2.64 33.99
C PRO A 483 -0.34 3.24 34.87
N SER A 484 -0.40 4.57 34.91
CA SER A 484 -1.55 5.28 35.46
C SER A 484 -2.75 5.07 34.54
N LEU A 485 -3.88 4.58 35.08
CA LEU A 485 -5.07 4.23 34.33
C LEU A 485 -6.25 5.11 34.77
N SER A 486 -6.98 5.67 33.80
CA SER A 486 -8.24 6.37 34.08
C SER A 486 -9.32 5.42 34.59
N GLN A 487 -10.45 5.96 35.07
CA GLN A 487 -11.59 5.12 35.45
C GLN A 487 -12.15 4.33 34.25
N ASP A 488 -12.21 4.96 33.07
CA ASP A 488 -12.65 4.30 31.84
C ASP A 488 -11.68 3.17 31.46
N ASP A 489 -10.37 3.37 31.56
CA ASP A 489 -9.35 2.34 31.30
C ASP A 489 -9.48 1.10 32.20
N GLN A 490 -10.08 1.26 33.37
CA GLN A 490 -10.29 0.19 34.34
C GLN A 490 -11.62 -0.55 34.13
N THR A 491 -12.65 0.13 33.59
CA THR A 491 -14.03 -0.35 33.63
C THR A 491 -14.66 -0.57 32.25
N ILE A 492 -14.12 0.04 31.20
CA ILE A 492 -14.63 -0.03 29.83
C ILE A 492 -13.62 -0.73 28.95
N ALA A 493 -14.09 -1.67 28.12
CA ALA A 493 -13.25 -2.37 27.16
C ALA A 493 -12.51 -1.36 26.26
N ALA A 494 -11.20 -1.55 26.08
CA ALA A 494 -10.36 -0.58 25.39
C ALA A 494 -10.83 -0.35 23.94
N ALA A 495 -11.30 -1.40 23.27
CA ALA A 495 -11.85 -1.30 21.92
C ALA A 495 -13.10 -0.42 21.86
N VAL A 496 -13.99 -0.47 22.88
CA VAL A 496 -15.17 0.40 22.96
C VAL A 496 -14.76 1.85 23.10
N GLN A 497 -13.77 2.15 23.94
CA GLN A 497 -13.25 3.51 24.10
C GLN A 497 -12.66 4.02 22.79
N TRP A 498 -11.77 3.25 22.15
CA TRP A 498 -11.13 3.66 20.90
C TRP A 498 -12.11 3.80 19.73
N LEU A 499 -13.16 2.98 19.67
CA LEU A 499 -14.16 3.06 18.60
C LEU A 499 -15.15 4.23 18.79
N VAL A 500 -15.51 4.58 20.03
CA VAL A 500 -16.52 5.60 20.29
C VAL A 500 -15.90 6.98 20.46
N LYS A 501 -14.84 7.08 21.27
CA LYS A 501 -14.20 8.35 21.63
C LYS A 501 -12.79 8.56 21.08
N GLY A 502 -12.19 7.55 20.46
CA GLY A 502 -10.86 7.68 19.86
C GLY A 502 -10.83 8.54 18.59
N ASP A 503 -9.62 8.91 18.16
CA ASP A 503 -9.37 9.60 16.89
C ASP A 503 -9.81 8.75 15.68
N ALA A 504 -9.93 9.37 14.50
CA ALA A 504 -10.44 8.65 13.32
C ALA A 504 -9.59 7.43 12.93
N GLY A 505 -8.29 7.44 13.20
CA GLY A 505 -7.41 6.31 12.92
C GLY A 505 -7.60 5.18 13.92
N GLN A 506 -7.82 5.47 15.19
CA GLN A 506 -8.24 4.48 16.18
C GLN A 506 -9.58 3.85 15.77
N ARG A 507 -10.58 4.67 15.45
CA ARG A 507 -11.90 4.17 15.02
C ARG A 507 -11.82 3.28 13.78
N ALA A 508 -11.01 3.65 12.79
CA ALA A 508 -10.78 2.83 11.60
C ALA A 508 -10.14 1.47 11.94
N LEU A 509 -9.08 1.48 12.76
CA LEU A 509 -8.42 0.24 13.20
C LEU A 509 -9.36 -0.69 13.97
N LEU A 510 -10.24 -0.14 14.81
CA LEU A 510 -11.19 -0.94 15.59
C LEU A 510 -12.39 -1.40 14.75
N ALA A 511 -12.91 -0.56 13.85
CA ALA A 511 -13.93 -0.96 12.88
C ALA A 511 -13.45 -2.14 12.03
N TRP A 512 -12.20 -2.10 11.56
CA TRP A 512 -11.54 -3.23 10.88
C TRP A 512 -11.31 -4.42 11.82
N GLY A 513 -10.81 -4.17 13.04
CA GLY A 513 -10.45 -5.21 14.02
C GLY A 513 -11.63 -6.08 14.45
N LEU A 514 -12.84 -5.52 14.51
CA LEU A 514 -14.08 -6.26 14.77
C LEU A 514 -14.42 -7.26 13.64
N GLY A 515 -13.86 -7.10 12.43
CA GLY A 515 -13.93 -8.04 11.32
C GLY A 515 -12.80 -9.07 11.27
N TRP A 516 -11.77 -8.91 12.11
CA TRP A 516 -10.60 -9.78 12.09
C TRP A 516 -10.87 -11.12 12.78
N GLU A 517 -10.77 -12.21 12.02
CA GLU A 517 -11.14 -13.57 12.46
C GLU A 517 -10.53 -13.97 13.83
N PRO A 518 -9.23 -13.78 14.11
CA PRO A 518 -8.66 -14.05 15.43
C PRO A 518 -9.36 -13.29 16.56
N ALA A 519 -9.68 -12.01 16.37
CA ALA A 519 -10.34 -11.20 17.39
C ALA A 519 -11.79 -11.66 17.62
N GLN A 520 -12.52 -11.98 16.55
CA GLN A 520 -13.88 -12.54 16.65
C GLN A 520 -13.93 -13.84 17.45
N LYS A 521 -12.99 -14.76 17.18
CA LYS A 521 -12.92 -16.04 17.90
C LYS A 521 -12.62 -15.88 19.39
N ILE A 522 -11.85 -14.84 19.75
CA ILE A 522 -11.38 -14.61 21.13
C ILE A 522 -12.39 -13.80 21.94
N ALA A 523 -12.89 -12.68 21.39
CA ALA A 523 -13.75 -11.73 22.10
C ALA A 523 -15.25 -12.05 21.96
N GLY A 524 -15.63 -12.92 21.03
CA GLY A 524 -17.02 -13.26 20.71
C GLY A 524 -17.73 -12.16 19.90
N GLY A 525 -18.37 -12.54 18.79
CA GLY A 525 -18.95 -11.58 17.85
C GLY A 525 -20.31 -10.97 18.23
N ASP A 526 -21.01 -11.52 19.25
CA ASP A 526 -22.41 -11.15 19.54
C ASP A 526 -22.59 -9.68 19.94
N TRP A 527 -21.57 -9.07 20.57
CA TRP A 527 -21.61 -7.67 20.98
C TRP A 527 -21.09 -6.70 19.91
N PHE A 528 -20.57 -7.20 18.78
CA PHE A 528 -19.97 -6.35 17.74
C PHE A 528 -21.01 -5.59 16.93
N TYR A 529 -22.21 -6.16 16.74
CA TYR A 529 -23.22 -5.60 15.83
C TYR A 529 -23.63 -4.16 16.18
N PRO A 530 -24.00 -3.78 17.43
CA PRO A 530 -24.37 -2.40 17.75
C PRO A 530 -23.26 -1.40 17.42
N TYR A 531 -22.01 -1.79 17.65
CA TYR A 531 -20.84 -0.96 17.42
C TYR A 531 -20.51 -0.80 15.93
N LEU A 532 -20.53 -1.89 15.16
CA LEU A 532 -20.34 -1.83 13.72
C LEU A 532 -21.46 -1.04 13.03
N ILE A 533 -22.71 -1.25 13.45
CA ILE A 533 -23.87 -0.52 12.90
C ILE A 533 -23.78 0.97 13.24
N TYR A 534 -23.34 1.32 14.45
CA TYR A 534 -23.04 2.71 14.83
C TYR A 534 -21.94 3.31 13.94
N SER A 535 -20.88 2.57 13.65
CA SER A 535 -19.78 3.04 12.82
C SER A 535 -20.14 3.19 11.33
N LEU A 536 -21.28 2.65 10.86
CA LEU A 536 -21.81 2.94 9.51
C LEU A 536 -22.19 4.41 9.33
N THR A 537 -22.32 5.19 10.40
CA THR A 537 -22.59 6.63 10.35
C THR A 537 -21.39 7.47 10.79
N ASP A 538 -20.17 6.91 10.82
CA ASP A 538 -18.98 7.70 11.17
C ASP A 538 -18.75 8.82 10.14
N PRO A 539 -18.28 10.01 10.56
CA PRO A 539 -17.94 11.09 9.63
C PRO A 539 -16.92 10.70 8.55
N TYR A 540 -15.97 9.80 8.87
CA TYR A 540 -14.93 9.35 7.94
C TYR A 540 -15.41 8.16 7.11
N ALA A 541 -15.36 8.30 5.79
CA ALA A 541 -15.80 7.25 4.86
C ALA A 541 -15.03 5.93 5.03
N ALA A 542 -13.73 5.99 5.34
CA ALA A 542 -12.93 4.80 5.58
C ALA A 542 -13.43 4.00 6.80
N VAL A 543 -13.83 4.67 7.89
CA VAL A 543 -14.40 3.99 9.07
C VAL A 543 -15.71 3.30 8.70
N ARG A 544 -16.56 3.95 7.89
CA ARG A 544 -17.82 3.35 7.40
C ARG A 544 -17.57 2.14 6.50
N PHE A 545 -16.56 2.21 5.63
CA PHE A 545 -16.16 1.08 4.78
C PHE A 545 -15.72 -0.12 5.62
N ASP A 546 -14.80 0.08 6.56
CA ASP A 546 -14.32 -1.00 7.43
C ASP A 546 -15.45 -1.56 8.29
N ALA A 547 -16.32 -0.71 8.84
CA ALA A 547 -17.48 -1.16 9.61
C ALA A 547 -18.42 -2.03 8.77
N TRP A 548 -18.67 -1.64 7.51
CA TRP A 548 -19.46 -2.41 6.57
C TRP A 548 -18.83 -3.77 6.27
N LYS A 549 -17.53 -3.80 5.92
CA LYS A 549 -16.82 -5.04 5.61
C LYS A 549 -16.75 -5.98 6.81
N SER A 550 -16.49 -5.44 8.01
CA SER A 550 -16.51 -6.20 9.25
C SER A 550 -17.89 -6.74 9.57
N LEU A 551 -18.96 -5.98 9.34
CA LEU A 551 -20.33 -6.44 9.55
C LEU A 551 -20.69 -7.61 8.62
N GLN A 552 -20.20 -7.61 7.37
CA GLN A 552 -20.39 -8.72 6.44
C GLN A 552 -19.70 -10.03 6.88
N THR A 553 -18.73 -9.97 7.78
CA THR A 553 -18.11 -11.20 8.33
C THR A 553 -18.98 -11.87 9.39
N LEU A 554 -19.99 -11.18 9.93
CA LEU A 554 -20.84 -11.68 11.00
C LEU A 554 -22.10 -12.40 10.48
N PRO A 555 -22.61 -13.41 11.22
CA PRO A 555 -23.85 -14.10 10.88
C PRO A 555 -25.03 -13.16 10.62
N GLY A 556 -25.82 -13.46 9.58
CA GLY A 556 -27.01 -12.67 9.21
C GLY A 556 -26.74 -11.40 8.39
N PHE A 557 -25.47 -11.02 8.18
CA PHE A 557 -25.07 -9.82 7.44
C PHE A 557 -24.13 -10.06 6.23
N ALA A 558 -23.79 -11.31 5.91
CA ALA A 558 -22.89 -11.65 4.80
C ALA A 558 -23.20 -10.98 3.45
N ASN A 559 -24.48 -10.77 3.14
CA ASN A 559 -24.93 -10.11 1.89
C ASN A 559 -25.46 -8.69 2.13
N PHE A 560 -25.11 -8.06 3.25
CA PHE A 560 -25.55 -6.70 3.57
C PHE A 560 -24.93 -5.71 2.58
N SER A 561 -25.77 -5.09 1.76
CA SER A 561 -25.38 -4.08 0.78
C SER A 561 -25.38 -2.71 1.45
N PHE A 562 -24.32 -1.93 1.22
CA PHE A 562 -24.16 -0.61 1.80
C PHE A 562 -23.34 0.29 0.89
N ASP A 563 -23.84 1.50 0.65
CA ASP A 563 -23.06 2.57 0.00
C ASP A 563 -22.44 3.44 1.09
N PHE A 564 -21.16 3.19 1.36
CA PHE A 564 -20.40 3.93 2.37
C PHE A 564 -20.13 5.39 1.98
N THR A 565 -20.43 5.78 0.74
CA THR A 565 -20.24 7.14 0.21
C THR A 565 -21.50 7.99 0.26
N ALA A 566 -22.63 7.39 0.65
CA ALA A 566 -23.93 8.05 0.68
C ALA A 566 -24.02 9.23 1.66
N ALA A 567 -25.03 10.07 1.47
CA ALA A 567 -25.32 11.21 2.35
C ALA A 567 -25.79 10.75 3.75
N GLU A 568 -25.54 11.58 4.76
CA GLU A 568 -25.78 11.27 6.18
C GLU A 568 -27.20 10.76 6.49
N GLY A 569 -28.24 11.34 5.88
CA GLY A 569 -29.62 10.88 6.06
C GLY A 569 -29.82 9.43 5.61
N VAL A 570 -29.26 9.07 4.44
CA VAL A 570 -29.33 7.70 3.90
C VAL A 570 -28.54 6.74 4.79
N LEU A 571 -27.35 7.14 5.25
CA LEU A 571 -26.53 6.33 6.15
C LEU A 571 -27.29 6.03 7.46
N SER A 572 -27.92 7.05 8.05
CA SER A 572 -28.69 6.93 9.29
C SER A 572 -29.89 6.00 9.14
N GLU A 573 -30.62 6.09 8.02
CA GLU A 573 -31.73 5.17 7.73
C GLU A 573 -31.27 3.73 7.56
N VAL A 574 -30.16 3.50 6.85
CA VAL A 574 -29.60 2.16 6.65
C VAL A 574 -29.12 1.58 7.98
N ALA A 575 -28.45 2.38 8.81
CA ALA A 575 -28.01 1.96 10.14
C ALA A 575 -29.20 1.60 11.04
N ALA A 576 -30.28 2.38 11.04
CA ALA A 576 -31.50 2.07 11.78
C ALA A 576 -32.12 0.73 11.32
N ARG A 577 -32.25 0.50 10.01
CA ARG A 577 -32.74 -0.78 9.46
C ARG A 577 -31.83 -1.96 9.81
N ALA A 578 -30.51 -1.76 9.77
CA ALA A 578 -29.54 -2.77 10.17
C ALA A 578 -29.69 -3.12 11.66
N TYR A 579 -29.89 -2.12 12.51
CA TYR A 579 -30.11 -2.32 13.95
C TYR A 579 -31.40 -3.09 14.22
N GLU A 580 -32.51 -2.71 13.56
CA GLU A 580 -33.78 -3.45 13.68
C GLU A 580 -33.67 -4.90 13.21
N LYS A 581 -32.99 -5.13 12.08
CA LYS A 581 -32.70 -6.47 11.58
C LYS A 581 -31.94 -7.29 12.60
N TRP A 582 -30.85 -6.73 13.15
CA TRP A 582 -30.05 -7.43 14.15
C TRP A 582 -30.90 -7.77 15.38
N LEU A 583 -31.63 -6.79 15.91
CA LEU A 583 -32.44 -6.94 17.12
C LEU A 583 -33.53 -8.01 16.99
N ARG A 584 -34.17 -8.12 15.82
CA ARG A 584 -35.29 -9.04 15.55
C ARG A 584 -34.85 -10.42 15.06
N ASP A 585 -33.87 -10.47 14.14
CA ASP A 585 -33.61 -11.69 13.36
C ASP A 585 -32.30 -12.40 13.75
N VAL A 586 -31.33 -11.67 14.32
CA VAL A 586 -29.95 -12.18 14.49
C VAL A 586 -29.57 -12.33 15.95
N ARG A 587 -29.92 -11.34 16.78
CA ARG A 587 -29.56 -11.30 18.20
C ARG A 587 -30.13 -12.51 18.93
N SER A 588 -29.25 -13.27 19.59
CA SER A 588 -29.70 -14.34 20.48
C SER A 588 -30.28 -13.75 21.77
N PRO A 589 -31.52 -14.09 22.16
CA PRO A 589 -32.08 -13.68 23.45
C PRO A 589 -31.33 -14.25 24.66
N SER A 590 -30.53 -15.29 24.47
CA SER A 590 -29.71 -15.90 25.52
C SER A 590 -28.25 -15.40 25.51
N ALA A 591 -27.92 -14.41 24.67
CA ALA A 591 -26.59 -13.84 24.65
C ALA A 591 -26.29 -13.12 25.98
N THR A 592 -25.09 -13.35 26.51
CA THR A 592 -24.60 -12.67 27.71
C THR A 592 -23.46 -11.76 27.33
N TYR A 593 -23.58 -10.48 27.67
CA TYR A 593 -22.58 -9.47 27.36
C TYR A 593 -21.73 -9.16 28.58
N ARG A 594 -20.44 -8.89 28.35
CA ARG A 594 -19.54 -8.42 29.40
C ARG A 594 -19.92 -7.00 29.80
N PRO A 595 -19.97 -6.65 31.10
CA PRO A 595 -20.25 -5.28 31.53
C PRO A 595 -19.32 -4.24 30.89
N GLU A 596 -18.06 -4.61 30.65
CA GLU A 596 -17.03 -3.76 30.03
C GLU A 596 -17.36 -3.38 28.57
N THR A 597 -18.24 -4.16 27.91
CA THR A 597 -18.72 -3.87 26.54
C THR A 597 -19.88 -2.88 26.50
N LEU A 598 -20.32 -2.35 27.65
CA LEU A 598 -21.41 -1.37 27.76
C LEU A 598 -22.73 -1.79 27.10
N LEU A 599 -22.98 -3.09 26.99
CA LEU A 599 -24.28 -3.63 26.60
C LEU A 599 -25.03 -4.10 27.85
N ASP A 600 -26.33 -3.79 27.91
CA ASP A 600 -27.24 -4.39 28.88
C ASP A 600 -27.59 -5.84 28.50
N SER A 601 -28.40 -6.52 29.32
CA SER A 601 -28.83 -7.91 29.04
C SER A 601 -29.65 -8.06 27.75
N ASP A 602 -30.22 -6.97 27.24
CA ASP A 602 -30.95 -6.95 25.97
C ASP A 602 -30.04 -6.65 24.78
N GLY A 603 -28.75 -6.40 24.99
CA GLY A 603 -27.81 -5.99 23.94
C GLY A 603 -27.94 -4.52 23.55
N ARG A 604 -28.64 -3.71 24.34
CA ARG A 604 -28.72 -2.26 24.11
C ARG A 604 -27.51 -1.59 24.73
N LEU A 605 -27.01 -0.56 24.05
CA LEU A 605 -25.95 0.29 24.57
C LEU A 605 -26.43 0.99 25.84
N GLN A 606 -25.59 0.99 26.89
CA GLN A 606 -25.81 1.77 28.11
C GLN A 606 -25.75 3.26 27.76
N LYS A 607 -26.93 3.83 27.52
CA LYS A 607 -27.10 5.12 26.84
C LYS A 607 -26.31 6.26 27.46
N ASP A 608 -26.34 6.41 28.79
CA ASP A 608 -25.70 7.53 29.48
C ASP A 608 -24.17 7.49 29.33
N ILE A 609 -23.56 6.32 29.49
CA ILE A 609 -22.11 6.13 29.34
C ILE A 609 -21.72 6.28 27.87
N PHE A 610 -22.48 5.68 26.96
CA PHE A 610 -22.19 5.76 25.53
C PHE A 610 -22.25 7.20 25.01
N GLN A 611 -23.27 7.98 25.42
CA GLN A 611 -23.40 9.39 25.06
C GLN A 611 -22.28 10.24 25.65
N ARG A 612 -21.84 9.95 26.89
CA ARG A 612 -20.66 10.60 27.47
C ARG A 612 -19.41 10.32 26.63
N LEU A 613 -19.12 9.06 26.33
CA LEU A 613 -17.96 8.71 25.49
C LEU A 613 -18.05 9.39 24.11
N GLN A 614 -19.22 9.40 23.49
CA GLN A 614 -19.41 10.07 22.20
C GLN A 614 -19.13 11.58 22.30
N SER A 615 -19.51 12.23 23.39
CA SER A 615 -19.23 13.67 23.62
C SER A 615 -17.75 13.96 23.90
N GLU A 616 -16.99 12.96 24.34
CA GLU A 616 -15.55 13.02 24.59
C GLU A 616 -14.72 12.63 23.35
N ARG A 617 -15.35 12.44 22.18
CA ARG A 617 -14.66 11.98 20.98
C ARG A 617 -13.54 12.94 20.56
N ASP A 618 -12.38 12.36 20.27
CA ASP A 618 -11.30 13.08 19.61
C ASP A 618 -11.63 13.30 18.12
N ASP A 619 -12.17 14.48 17.82
CA ASP A 619 -12.48 14.95 16.47
C ASP A 619 -11.29 15.67 15.80
N LYS A 620 -10.06 15.43 16.27
CA LYS A 620 -8.86 15.90 15.57
C LYS A 620 -8.90 15.43 14.11
N ARG A 621 -8.51 16.33 13.21
CA ARG A 621 -8.33 16.02 11.79
C ARG A 621 -7.18 15.04 11.63
N ILE A 622 -7.49 13.85 11.13
CA ILE A 622 -6.50 12.81 10.84
C ILE A 622 -6.52 12.56 9.34
N ILE A 623 -5.36 12.66 8.70
CA ILE A 623 -5.19 12.29 7.29
C ILE A 623 -4.18 11.14 7.22
N LEU A 624 -4.65 9.94 6.90
CA LEU A 624 -3.79 8.80 6.59
C LEU A 624 -3.94 8.47 5.10
N SER A 625 -3.08 9.07 4.30
CA SER A 625 -2.92 8.79 2.88
C SER A 625 -1.46 8.41 2.59
N GLU A 626 -1.28 7.54 1.60
CA GLU A 626 0.05 7.21 1.07
C GLU A 626 0.70 8.37 0.31
#